data_AF-A0A7W5GVW4-F1
#
_entry.id   AF-A0A7W5GVW4-F1
#
_cell.length_a   1.000
_cell.length_b   1.000
_cell.length_c   1.000
_cell.angle_alpha   90.00
_cell.angle_beta   90.00
_cell.angle_gamma   90.00
#
_symmetry.space_group_name_H-M   'P 1'
#
loop_
_entity.id
_entity.type
_entity.pdbx_description
1 polymer ?
#
loop_
_entity_poly.entity_id
_entity_poly.type
_entity_poly.pdbx_seq_one_letter_code
_entity_poly.pdbx_strand_id
1 'polypeptide(L)' 'MPPESRHAPGAPAILHPSIGTDIPVLNGNGQWVLPVPATYVIDTAGKIRFAFIEEDIRKRAEPREVLAAMKSMGLRV' A
#
# COMPACT_ATOMS: atom_id res chain seq x y z
N MET A 1 25.38 16.04 -19.21
CA MET A 1 25.59 14.78 -18.46
C MET A 1 24.27 14.45 -17.77
N PRO A 2 23.56 13.38 -18.14
CA PRO A 2 22.33 13.01 -17.45
C PRO A 2 22.69 12.61 -16.01
N PRO A 3 21.88 12.98 -15.00
CA PRO A 3 22.11 12.51 -13.64
C PRO A 3 21.96 11.00 -13.66
N GLU A 4 23.08 10.36 -13.42
CA GLU A 4 23.23 8.93 -13.25
C GLU A 4 22.14 8.47 -12.30
N SER A 5 21.37 7.48 -12.75
CA SER A 5 20.39 6.74 -11.99
C SER A 5 21.01 6.32 -10.66
N ARG A 6 20.81 7.14 -9.63
CA ARG A 6 21.12 6.80 -8.24
C ARG A 6 20.18 5.69 -7.86
N HIS A 7 20.61 4.47 -8.15
CA HIS A 7 20.05 3.26 -7.56
C HIS A 7 20.23 3.43 -6.05
N ALA A 8 19.14 3.76 -5.35
CA ALA A 8 19.18 3.84 -3.90
C ALA A 8 19.58 2.44 -3.39
N PRO A 9 20.70 2.30 -2.66
CA PRO A 9 21.10 1.01 -2.12
C PRO A 9 19.99 0.53 -1.18
N GLY A 10 19.32 -0.56 -1.56
CA GLY A 10 18.22 -1.16 -0.77
C GLY A 10 16.83 -1.11 -1.40
N ALA A 11 16.64 -0.57 -2.60
CA ALA A 11 15.36 -0.71 -3.31
C ALA A 11 15.09 -2.22 -3.58
N PRO A 12 14.02 -2.83 -3.03
CA PRO A 12 13.63 -4.18 -3.33
C PRO A 12 13.33 -4.27 -4.83
N ALA A 13 13.86 -5.32 -5.47
CA ALA A 13 13.84 -5.56 -6.91
C ALA A 13 12.43 -5.65 -7.57
N ILE A 14 11.36 -5.35 -6.84
CA ILE A 14 9.96 -5.43 -7.25
C ILE A 14 9.52 -4.17 -8.04
N LEU A 15 10.22 -3.05 -7.87
CA LEU A 15 9.95 -1.81 -8.62
C LEU A 15 10.92 -1.72 -9.79
N HIS A 16 10.45 -2.10 -10.98
CA HIS A 16 11.20 -1.89 -12.21
C HIS A 16 11.44 -0.39 -12.43
N PRO A 17 12.69 0.05 -12.74
CA PRO A 17 13.03 1.46 -12.97
C PRO A 17 12.31 2.11 -14.16
N SER A 18 11.54 1.35 -14.94
CA SER A 18 10.72 1.83 -16.06
C SER A 18 9.37 2.43 -15.64
N ILE A 19 8.96 2.31 -14.37
CA ILE A 19 7.85 3.07 -13.80
C ILE A 19 8.49 4.32 -13.18
N GLY A 20 8.45 5.45 -13.88
CA GLY A 20 9.20 6.69 -13.58
C GLY A 20 8.83 7.43 -12.29
N THR A 21 8.63 6.73 -11.18
CA THR A 21 8.29 7.29 -9.88
C THR A 21 9.54 7.39 -9.01
N ASP A 22 10.04 8.61 -8.82
CA ASP A 22 11.05 8.90 -7.82
C ASP A 22 10.40 8.82 -6.43
N ILE A 23 10.54 7.66 -5.78
CA ILE A 23 9.95 7.35 -4.47
C ILE A 23 10.41 8.33 -3.37
N PRO A 24 11.72 8.64 -3.24
CA PRO A 24 12.18 9.69 -2.32
C PRO A 24 11.49 11.04 -2.52
N VAL A 25 11.28 11.47 -3.77
CA VAL A 25 10.56 12.73 -4.07
C VAL A 25 9.08 12.61 -3.72
N LEU A 26 8.43 11.50 -4.06
CA LEU A 26 7.03 11.25 -3.73
C LEU A 26 6.78 11.26 -2.21
N ASN A 27 7.72 10.70 -1.44
CA ASN A 27 7.65 10.67 0.02
C ASN A 27 7.90 12.04 0.67
N GLY A 28 8.51 13.00 -0.04
CA GLY A 28 8.79 14.34 0.47
C GLY A 28 9.85 14.40 1.59
N ASN A 29 10.51 13.29 1.90
CA ASN A 29 11.49 13.18 2.98
C ASN A 29 12.88 12.72 2.50
N GLY A 30 13.07 12.53 1.18
CA GLY A 30 14.33 12.08 0.60
C GLY A 30 14.72 10.65 0.95
N GLN A 31 13.81 9.87 1.55
CA GLN A 31 14.05 8.50 2.00
C GLN A 31 13.44 7.51 1.01
N TRP A 32 14.18 6.46 0.70
CA TRP A 32 13.67 5.32 -0.05
C TRP A 32 12.94 4.38 0.91
N VAL A 33 11.67 4.66 1.17
CA VAL A 33 10.77 3.88 2.03
C VAL A 33 9.44 3.68 1.33
N LEU A 34 8.84 2.51 1.48
CA LEU A 34 7.50 2.26 0.96
C LEU A 34 6.49 2.37 2.11
N PRO A 35 5.32 2.98 1.86
CA PRO A 35 4.29 3.06 2.88
C PRO A 35 3.79 1.66 3.25
N VAL A 36 3.50 1.45 4.54
CA VAL A 36 2.84 0.23 5.02
C VAL A 36 1.43 0.18 4.40
N PRO A 37 1.08 -0.88 3.64
CA PRO A 37 -0.25 -1.02 3.09
C PRO A 37 -1.29 -1.25 4.19
N ALA A 38 -2.47 -0.66 4.02
CA ALA A 38 -3.59 -0.90 4.89
C ALA A 38 -4.90 -1.02 4.10
N THR A 39 -5.72 -1.98 4.47
CA THR A 39 -7.08 -2.14 3.96
C THR A 39 -8.06 -1.98 5.11
N TYR A 40 -9.00 -1.06 4.98
CA TYR A 40 -10.07 -0.84 5.96
C TYR A 40 -11.45 -1.01 5.30
N VAL A 41 -12.40 -1.55 6.08
CA VAL A 41 -13.82 -1.42 5.78
C VAL A 41 -14.42 -0.52 6.85
N ILE A 42 -15.04 0.58 6.42
CA ILE A 42 -15.58 1.62 7.31
C ILE A 42 -17.10 1.69 7.09
N ASP A 43 -17.88 1.65 8.17
CA ASP A 43 -19.33 1.79 8.09
C ASP A 43 -19.78 3.25 7.96
N THR A 44 -21.08 3.47 7.75
CA THR A 44 -21.66 4.82 7.57
C THR A 44 -21.62 5.68 8.82
N ALA A 45 -21.37 5.09 10.01
CA ALA A 45 -21.12 5.82 11.24
C ALA A 45 -19.63 6.17 11.42
N GLY A 46 -18.79 5.87 10.42
CA GLY A 46 -17.36 6.12 10.44
C GLY A 46 -16.56 5.11 11.28
N LYS A 47 -17.15 3.97 11.66
CA LYS A 47 -16.43 2.96 12.47
C LYS A 47 -15.70 1.98 11.57
N ILE A 48 -14.48 1.63 11.95
CA ILE A 48 -13.70 0.57 11.30
C ILE A 48 -14.30 -0.78 11.69
N ARG A 49 -14.70 -1.56 10.69
CA ARG A 49 -15.32 -2.89 10.84
C ARG A 49 -14.42 -4.03 10.38
N PHE A 50 -13.38 -3.69 9.62
CA PHE A 50 -12.27 -4.58 9.26
C PHE A 50 -11.01 -3.75 9.07
N ALA A 51 -9.87 -4.30 9.46
CA ALA A 51 -8.56 -3.70 9.29
C ALA A 51 -7.54 -4.80 8.99
N PHE A 52 -6.74 -4.59 7.96
CA PHE A 52 -5.57 -5.41 7.64
C PHE A 52 -4.39 -4.48 7.39
N ILE A 53 -3.34 -4.61 8.21
CA ILE A 53 -2.11 -3.82 8.15
C ILE A 53 -0.95 -4.79 8.25
N GLU A 54 -0.03 -4.76 7.28
CA GLU A 54 1.12 -5.67 7.22
C GLU A 54 2.38 -4.91 6.79
N GLU A 55 3.46 -5.06 7.57
CA GLU A 55 4.76 -4.45 7.26
C GLU A 55 5.38 -5.04 6.00
N ASP A 56 5.14 -6.33 5.74
CA ASP A 56 5.50 -6.93 4.47
C ASP A 56 4.56 -6.40 3.38
N ILE A 57 5.08 -5.42 2.64
CA ILE A 57 4.42 -4.75 1.51
C ILE A 57 3.98 -5.69 0.38
N ARG A 58 4.29 -6.99 0.42
CA ARG A 58 3.78 -8.00 -0.53
C ARG A 58 2.47 -8.63 -0.06
N LYS A 59 2.18 -8.60 1.24
CA LYS A 59 0.93 -9.12 1.79
C LYS A 59 -0.21 -8.13 1.58
N ARG A 60 -1.38 -8.64 1.24
CA ARG A 60 -2.61 -7.87 1.04
C ARG A 60 -3.74 -8.57 1.76
N ALA A 61 -4.77 -7.80 2.12
CA ALA A 61 -6.00 -8.37 2.62
C ALA A 61 -6.61 -9.31 1.57
N GLU A 62 -7.07 -10.48 2.00
CA GLU A 62 -7.77 -11.40 1.11
C GLU A 62 -9.11 -10.79 0.67
N PRO A 63 -9.40 -10.65 -0.64
CA PRO A 63 -10.63 -10.00 -1.10
C PRO A 63 -11.90 -10.61 -0.52
N ARG A 64 -11.90 -11.93 -0.27
CA ARG A 64 -13.02 -12.65 0.34
C ARG A 64 -13.29 -12.20 1.77
N GLU A 65 -12.26 -11.90 2.55
CA GLU A 65 -12.41 -11.42 3.93
C GLU A 65 -12.99 -10.00 3.95
N VAL A 66 -12.54 -9.14 3.04
CA VAL A 66 -13.08 -7.79 2.86
C VAL A 66 -14.57 -7.85 2.50
N LEU A 67 -14.95 -8.69 1.53
CA LEU A 67 -16.35 -8.89 1.15
C LEU A 67 -17.19 -9.50 2.30
N ALA A 68 -16.62 -10.42 3.07
CA ALA A 68 -17.30 -11.00 4.23
C ALA A 68 -17.57 -9.94 5.30
N ALA A 69 -16.62 -9.04 5.56
CA ALA A 69 -16.82 -7.90 6.46
C ALA A 69 -17.95 -6.99 5.97
N MET A 70 -18.04 -6.72 4.67
CA MET A 70 -19.15 -5.96 4.09
C MET A 70 -20.49 -6.68 4.24
N LYS A 71 -20.56 -7.98 3.97
CA LYS A 71 -21.77 -8.79 4.13
C LYS A 71 -22.25 -8.86 5.57
N SER A 72 -21.32 -8.89 6.54
CA SER A 72 -21.65 -8.89 7.97
C SER A 72 -22.39 -7.62 8.44
N MET A 73 -22.28 -6.53 7.66
CA MET A 73 -23.00 -5.28 7.90
C MET A 73 -24.34 -5.21 7.17
N GLY A 74 -24.77 -6.30 6.52
CA GLY A 74 -26.02 -6.35 5.76
C GLY A 74 -25.91 -5.80 4.34
N LEU A 75 -24.70 -5.48 3.86
CA LEU A 75 -24.48 -5.04 2.48
C LEU A 75 -24.55 -6.23 1.53
N ARG A 76 -25.29 -6.06 0.43
CA ARG A 76 -25.26 -7.00 -0.70
C ARG A 76 -24.11 -6.60 -1.62
N VAL A 77 -23.07 -7.44 -1.64
CA VAL A 77 -21.86 -7.32 -2.45
C VAL A 77 -21.50 -8.64 -3.12
#